data_AF-A0A1Y1MPZ2-F1
#
_entry.id   AF-A0A1Y1MPZ2-F1
#
_cell.length_a   1.000
_cell.length_b   1.000
_cell.length_c   1.000
_cell.angle_alpha   90.00
_cell.angle_beta   90.00
_cell.angle_gamma   90.00
#
_symmetry.space_group_name_H-M   'P 1'
#
loop_
_entity.id
_entity.type
_entity.pdbx_description
1 polymer ?
#
loop_
_entity_poly.entity_id
_entity_poly.type
_entity_poly.pdbx_seq_one_letter_code
_entity_poly.pdbx_strand_id
1 'polypeptide(L)'
;FNTGIQALLLIQHLSAARNLATDRFYRTLYESLLDPRLVTSSKQALYLNLLLRALKSDVDVRRVKAFAKRMLQISSLHQPPFVCGLLYVIAHLRQTFPDLSTLVDEPEASIFDDEASAELPGYDGHKR
;
A
#
# COMPACT_ATOMS: atom_id res chain seq x y z
N PHE A 1 14.98 -11.23 -6.97
CA PHE A 1 14.46 -9.99 -6.36
C PHE A 1 15.31 -8.77 -6.67
N ASN A 2 16.64 -8.81 -6.46
CA ASN A 2 17.54 -7.67 -6.72
C ASN A 2 17.38 -7.02 -8.12
N THR A 3 17.44 -7.80 -9.20
CA THR A 3 17.22 -7.30 -10.57
C THR A 3 15.82 -6.75 -10.78
N GLY A 4 14.81 -7.37 -10.14
CA GLY A 4 13.42 -6.91 -10.19
C GLY A 4 13.23 -5.54 -9.55
N ILE A 5 13.80 -5.29 -8.37
CA ILE A 5 13.76 -3.97 -7.74
C ILE A 5 14.50 -2.93 -8.59
N GLN A 6 15.66 -3.28 -9.15
CA GLN A 6 16.41 -2.36 -10.01
C GLN A 6 15.63 -2.01 -11.28
N ALA A 7 14.97 -2.99 -11.88
CA ALA A 7 14.06 -2.75 -13.01
C ALA A 7 12.88 -1.86 -12.60
N LEU A 8 12.24 -2.11 -11.45
CA LEU A 8 11.15 -1.28 -10.94
C LEU A 8 11.57 0.16 -10.67
N LEU A 9 12.78 0.38 -10.12
CA LEU A 9 13.33 1.72 -9.93
C LEU A 9 13.53 2.44 -11.27
N LEU A 10 14.12 1.76 -12.25
CA LEU A 10 14.31 2.32 -13.59
C LEU A 10 12.97 2.69 -14.23
N ILE A 11 11.99 1.79 -14.16
CA ILE A 11 10.65 2.01 -14.68
C ILE A 11 9.99 3.18 -13.95
N GLN A 12 10.10 3.28 -12.63
CA GLN A 12 9.59 4.43 -11.86
C GLN A 12 10.14 5.75 -12.39
N HIS A 13 11.47 5.82 -12.60
CA HIS A 13 12.11 7.02 -13.13
C HIS A 13 11.61 7.37 -14.53
N LEU A 14 11.44 6.38 -15.40
CA LEU A 14 10.93 6.59 -16.76
C LEU A 14 9.45 6.99 -16.78
N SER A 15 8.62 6.32 -15.98
CA SER A 15 7.19 6.60 -15.85
C SER A 15 6.96 7.99 -15.29
N ALA A 16 7.72 8.42 -14.27
CA ALA A 16 7.63 9.78 -13.73
C ALA A 16 8.08 10.85 -14.72
N ALA A 17 9.12 10.58 -15.53
CA ALA A 17 9.66 11.56 -16.48
C ALA A 17 8.80 11.73 -17.74
N ARG A 18 8.08 10.67 -18.17
CA ARG A 18 7.37 10.65 -19.45
C ARG A 18 5.88 10.30 -19.37
N ASN A 19 5.32 10.10 -18.17
CA ASN A 19 3.95 9.64 -17.94
C ASN A 19 3.59 8.38 -18.74
N LEU A 20 4.58 7.52 -19.01
CA LEU A 20 4.40 6.30 -19.78
C LEU A 20 4.13 5.12 -18.86
N ALA A 21 3.11 4.33 -19.20
CA ALA A 21 2.80 3.02 -18.60
C ALA A 21 2.64 3.04 -17.06
N THR A 22 2.19 4.16 -16.49
CA THR A 22 2.00 4.37 -15.05
C THR A 22 1.14 3.29 -14.39
N ASP A 23 0.03 2.90 -15.02
CA ASP A 23 -0.85 1.85 -14.47
C ASP A 23 -0.20 0.47 -14.45
N ARG A 24 0.57 0.13 -15.50
CA ARG A 24 1.34 -1.13 -15.53
C ARG A 24 2.41 -1.15 -14.45
N PHE A 25 3.06 -0.01 -14.23
CA PHE A 25 4.05 0.13 -13.15
C PHE A 25 3.41 -0.12 -11.78
N TYR A 26 2.31 0.56 -11.44
CA TYR A 26 1.68 0.38 -10.13
C TYR A 26 1.10 -1.01 -9.95
N ARG A 27 0.54 -1.62 -10.99
CA ARG A 27 0.11 -3.02 -10.92
C ARG A 27 1.26 -3.97 -10.60
N THR A 28 2.40 -3.82 -11.30
CA THR A 28 3.58 -4.65 -11.06
C THR A 28 4.15 -4.41 -9.66
N LEU A 29 4.19 -3.15 -9.21
CA LEU A 29 4.63 -2.79 -7.87
C LEU A 29 3.70 -3.39 -6.80
N TYR A 30 2.39 -3.37 -7.02
CA TYR A 30 1.39 -3.96 -6.13
C TYR A 30 1.55 -5.48 -6.02
N GLU A 31 1.71 -6.17 -7.15
CA GLU A 31 1.95 -7.62 -7.18
C GLU A 31 3.27 -7.97 -6.47
N SER A 32 4.30 -7.13 -6.59
CA SER A 32 5.60 -7.37 -5.96
C SER A 32 5.59 -7.39 -4.42
N LEU A 33 4.56 -6.83 -3.78
CA LEU A 33 4.39 -6.88 -2.32
C LEU A 33 4.21 -8.31 -1.80
N LEU A 34 3.70 -9.22 -2.64
CA LEU A 34 3.49 -10.63 -2.31
C LEU A 34 4.65 -11.52 -2.73
N ASP A 35 5.72 -10.98 -3.34
CA ASP A 35 6.84 -11.80 -3.77
C ASP A 35 7.57 -12.36 -2.54
N PRO A 36 7.60 -13.69 -2.32
CA PRO A 36 8.23 -14.28 -1.14
C PRO A 36 9.73 -13.96 -1.06
N ARG A 37 10.36 -13.61 -2.17
CA ARG A 37 11.77 -13.21 -2.22
C ARG A 37 12.02 -11.85 -1.56
N LEU A 38 10.99 -11.03 -1.31
CA LEU A 38 11.10 -9.79 -0.54
C LEU A 38 11.41 -10.07 0.93
N VAL A 39 10.86 -11.14 1.50
CA VAL A 39 10.99 -11.51 2.93
C VAL A 39 12.45 -11.72 3.33
N THR A 40 13.25 -12.32 2.44
CA THR A 40 14.67 -12.63 2.69
C THR A 40 15.64 -11.67 2.01
N SER A 41 15.15 -10.60 1.39
CA SER A 41 16.00 -9.69 0.61
C SER A 41 16.80 -8.73 1.47
N SER A 42 18.08 -8.55 1.14
CA SER A 42 18.92 -7.46 1.66
C SER A 42 18.56 -6.06 1.13
N LYS A 43 17.54 -5.94 0.26
CA LYS A 43 17.12 -4.69 -0.40
C LYS A 43 15.77 -4.18 0.09
N GLN A 44 15.29 -4.69 1.22
CA GLN A 44 14.04 -4.26 1.86
C GLN A 44 13.94 -2.74 2.07
N ALA A 45 15.01 -2.10 2.57
CA ALA A 45 15.04 -0.64 2.74
C ALA A 45 14.90 0.12 1.42
N LEU A 46 15.55 -0.37 0.36
CA LEU A 46 15.45 0.22 -0.99
C LEU A 46 14.02 0.09 -1.53
N TYR A 47 13.38 -1.05 -1.28
CA TYR A 47 11.99 -1.31 -1.67
C TYR A 47 11.00 -0.40 -0.94
N LEU A 48 11.16 -0.19 0.37
CA LEU A 48 10.32 0.75 1.14
C LEU A 48 10.45 2.19 0.61
N ASN A 49 11.66 2.62 0.24
CA ASN A 49 11.88 3.93 -0.37
C ASN A 49 11.20 4.06 -1.74
N LEU A 50 11.26 3.01 -2.57
CA LEU A 50 10.53 2.94 -3.84
C LEU A 50 9.03 3.08 -3.61
N LEU A 51 8.44 2.31 -2.68
CA LEU A 51 7.02 2.39 -2.34
C LEU A 51 6.61 3.80 -1.91
N LEU A 52 7.32 4.39 -0.95
CA LEU A 52 7.01 5.73 -0.46
C LEU A 52 7.05 6.76 -1.58
N ARG A 53 8.13 6.77 -2.37
CA ARG A 53 8.31 7.73 -3.47
C ARG A 53 7.23 7.56 -4.55
N ALA A 54 6.94 6.32 -4.93
CA ALA A 54 5.92 6.03 -5.94
C ALA A 54 4.54 6.47 -5.47
N LEU A 55 4.10 6.02 -4.29
CA LEU A 55 2.75 6.28 -3.80
C LEU A 55 2.54 7.76 -3.42
N LYS A 56 3.56 8.50 -2.96
CA LYS A 56 3.44 9.95 -2.75
C LYS A 56 3.22 10.73 -4.05
N SER A 57 3.65 10.18 -5.19
CA SER A 57 3.44 10.79 -6.51
C SER A 57 2.19 10.28 -7.24
N ASP A 58 1.42 9.40 -6.59
CA ASP A 58 0.23 8.83 -7.18
C ASP A 58 -0.95 9.81 -7.08
N VAL A 59 -1.70 9.96 -8.18
CA VAL A 59 -2.91 10.79 -8.24
C VAL A 59 -4.17 10.00 -7.89
N ASP A 60 -4.13 8.67 -7.93
CA ASP A 60 -5.28 7.81 -7.61
C ASP A 60 -5.25 7.39 -6.13
N VAL A 61 -6.00 8.09 -5.30
CA VAL A 61 -6.12 7.82 -3.86
C VAL A 61 -6.69 6.41 -3.59
N ARG A 62 -7.56 5.88 -4.46
CA ARG A 62 -8.11 4.52 -4.29
C ARG A 62 -7.02 3.48 -4.41
N ARG A 63 -6.07 3.70 -5.31
CA ARG A 63 -4.88 2.86 -5.46
C ARG A 63 -3.99 2.95 -4.22
N VAL A 64 -3.73 4.15 -3.70
CA VAL A 64 -2.96 4.34 -2.45
C VAL A 64 -3.61 3.60 -1.28
N LYS A 65 -4.94 3.69 -1.14
CA LYS A 65 -5.72 2.92 -0.13
C LYS A 65 -5.51 1.41 -0.30
N ALA A 66 -5.61 0.88 -1.52
CA ALA A 66 -5.40 -0.54 -1.80
C ALA A 66 -3.97 -1.01 -1.43
N PHE A 67 -2.96 -0.18 -1.70
CA PHE A 67 -1.58 -0.43 -1.30
C PHE A 67 -1.43 -0.46 0.22
N ALA A 68 -1.99 0.51 0.94
CA ALA A 68 -1.94 0.54 2.40
C ALA A 68 -2.54 -0.73 3.02
N LYS A 69 -3.72 -1.17 2.54
CA LYS A 69 -4.34 -2.44 2.96
C LYS A 69 -3.42 -3.64 2.71
N ARG A 70 -2.82 -3.72 1.53
CA ARG A 70 -1.92 -4.83 1.17
C ARG A 70 -0.66 -4.86 2.05
N MET A 71 -0.06 -3.71 2.35
CA MET A 71 1.10 -3.62 3.23
C MET A 71 0.78 -4.17 4.63
N LEU A 72 -0.40 -3.85 5.17
CA LEU A 72 -0.84 -4.40 6.46
C LEU A 72 -1.10 -5.91 6.38
N GLN A 73 -1.74 -6.39 5.32
CA GLN A 73 -2.00 -7.81 5.11
C GLN A 73 -0.71 -8.65 5.12
N ILE A 74 0.34 -8.20 4.43
CA ILE A 74 1.61 -8.94 4.35
C ILE A 74 2.47 -8.79 5.61
N SER A 75 2.15 -7.86 6.52
CA SER A 75 3.00 -7.56 7.67
C SER A 75 3.26 -8.78 8.57
N SER A 76 2.31 -9.71 8.66
CA SER A 76 2.47 -10.96 9.43
C SER A 76 3.53 -11.92 8.85
N LEU A 77 3.91 -11.74 7.59
CA LEU A 77 4.91 -12.56 6.89
C LEU A 77 6.33 -12.02 7.03
N HIS A 78 6.49 -10.82 7.59
CA HIS A 78 7.75 -10.10 7.65
C HIS A 78 8.30 -9.94 9.06
N GLN A 79 9.62 -9.77 9.15
CA GLN A 79 10.30 -9.50 10.42
C GLN A 79 9.93 -8.10 10.97
N PRO A 80 9.93 -7.91 12.30
CA PRO A 80 9.52 -6.65 12.93
C PRO A 80 10.16 -5.37 12.34
N PRO A 81 11.47 -5.33 12.00
CA PRO A 81 12.07 -4.12 11.42
C PRO A 81 11.43 -3.70 10.09
N PHE A 82 11.04 -4.66 9.25
CA PHE A 82 10.39 -4.37 7.97
C PHE A 82 8.96 -3.88 8.18
N VAL A 83 8.24 -4.49 9.14
CA VAL A 83 6.87 -4.08 9.50
C VAL A 83 6.86 -2.64 10.00
N CYS A 84 7.80 -2.25 10.88
CA CYS A 84 7.96 -0.85 11.29
C CYS A 84 8.20 0.07 10.08
N GLY A 85 8.98 -0.38 9.10
CA GLY A 85 9.18 0.34 7.85
C GLY A 85 7.90 0.52 7.02
N LEU A 86 7.06 -0.51 6.90
CA LEU A 86 5.76 -0.41 6.22
C LEU A 86 4.83 0.57 6.95
N LEU A 87 4.74 0.48 8.28
CA LEU A 87 3.93 1.39 9.09
C LEU A 87 4.39 2.85 8.97
N TYR A 88 5.72 3.07 8.91
CA TYR A 88 6.29 4.38 8.63
C TYR A 88 5.87 4.92 7.25
N VAL A 89 5.90 4.08 6.21
CA VAL A 89 5.43 4.46 4.87
C VAL A 89 3.95 4.85 4.91
N ILE A 90 3.10 4.05 5.55
CA ILE A 90 1.66 4.33 5.68
C ILE A 90 1.42 5.65 6.43
N ALA A 91 2.12 5.89 7.53
CA ALA A 91 2.00 7.11 8.32
C ALA A 91 2.33 8.36 7.49
N HIS A 92 3.38 8.30 6.66
CA HIS A 92 3.72 9.40 5.74
C HIS A 92 2.72 9.57 4.61
N LEU A 93 2.15 8.48 4.09
CA LEU A 93 1.10 8.57 3.07
C LEU A 93 -0.14 9.24 3.65
N ARG A 94 -0.51 8.96 4.90
CA ARG A 94 -1.63 9.62 5.57
C ARG A 94 -1.45 11.14 5.70
N GLN A 95 -0.22 11.63 5.86
CA GLN A 95 0.06 13.08 5.84
C GLN A 95 -0.14 13.70 4.46
N THR A 96 0.03 12.92 3.38
CA THR A 96 -0.11 13.39 1.99
C THR A 96 -1.54 13.23 1.49
N PHE A 97 -2.23 12.18 1.93
CA PHE A 97 -3.58 11.80 1.54
C PHE A 97 -4.44 11.68 2.81
N PRO A 98 -5.07 12.77 3.29
CA PRO A 98 -5.92 12.73 4.49
C PRO A 98 -7.04 11.69 4.40
N ASP A 99 -7.58 11.46 3.20
CA ASP A 99 -8.58 10.43 2.90
C ASP A 99 -8.17 9.01 3.30
N LEU A 100 -6.88 8.74 3.53
CA LEU A 100 -6.43 7.45 4.07
C LEU A 100 -7.00 7.17 5.47
N SER A 101 -7.38 8.23 6.22
CA SER A 101 -8.01 8.11 7.54
C SER A 101 -9.35 7.39 7.50
N THR A 102 -10.11 7.53 6.40
CA THR A 102 -11.38 6.80 6.18
C THR A 102 -11.22 5.29 6.25
N LEU A 103 -10.02 4.74 6.02
CA LEU A 103 -9.78 3.29 6.18
C LEU A 103 -9.92 2.80 7.63
N VAL A 104 -9.86 3.71 8.59
CA VAL A 104 -9.99 3.44 10.02
C VAL A 104 -11.33 3.97 10.54
N ASP A 105 -11.70 5.16 10.10
CA ASP A 105 -12.83 5.91 10.64
C ASP A 105 -14.18 5.45 10.04
N GLU A 106 -14.17 4.87 8.84
CA GLU A 106 -15.38 4.46 8.11
C GLU A 106 -15.34 2.96 7.77
N PRO A 107 -16.48 2.26 7.87
CA PRO A 107 -16.59 0.89 7.38
C PRO A 107 -16.42 0.85 5.85
N GLU A 108 -15.78 -0.21 5.34
CA GLU A 108 -15.64 -0.40 3.90
C GLU A 108 -16.99 -0.76 3.29
N ALA A 109 -17.58 0.16 2.51
CA ALA A 109 -18.76 -0.13 1.71
C ALA A 109 -18.41 -1.16 0.64
N SER A 110 -19.00 -2.35 0.72
CA SER A 110 -18.78 -3.38 -0.29
C SER A 110 -19.65 -3.09 -1.51
N ILE A 111 -19.15 -3.47 -2.70
CA ILE A 111 -19.90 -3.36 -3.96
C ILE A 111 -21.11 -4.33 -3.96
N PHE A 112 -21.20 -5.20 -2.96
CA PHE A 112 -22.31 -6.11 -2.71
C PHE A 112 -23.30 -5.58 -1.67
N ASP A 113 -23.05 -4.40 -1.09
CA ASP A 113 -23.96 -3.72 -0.16
C ASP A 113 -25.04 -2.92 -0.90
N ASP A 114 -25.57 -3.45 -1.99
CA ASP A 114 -26.83 -2.95 -2.53
C ASP A 114 -27.96 -3.44 -1.60
N GLU A 115 -28.52 -2.49 -0.85
CA GLU A 115 -29.82 -2.48 -0.15
C GLU A 115 -29.99 -3.10 1.27
N ALA A 116 -29.02 -3.82 1.86
CA ALA A 116 -29.26 -4.49 3.17
C ALA A 116 -28.44 -3.99 4.38
N SER A 117 -27.42 -3.15 4.19
CA SER A 117 -26.43 -2.84 5.26
C SER A 117 -26.69 -1.53 6.01
N ALA A 118 -27.90 -0.97 5.91
CA ALA A 118 -28.28 0.18 6.72
C ALA A 118 -28.23 -0.20 8.22
N GLU A 119 -27.31 0.45 8.95
CA GLU A 119 -27.19 0.47 10.41
C GLU A 119 -26.65 -0.79 11.09
N LEU A 120 -25.41 -1.18 10.79
CA LEU A 120 -24.64 -1.94 11.78
C LEU A 120 -24.12 -0.97 12.85
N PRO A 121 -24.51 -1.12 14.14
CA PRO A 121 -24.06 -0.23 15.20
C PRO A 121 -22.53 -0.32 15.33
N GLY A 122 -21.91 0.86 15.51
CA GLY A 122 -20.46 0.97 15.71
C GLY A 122 -19.96 0.03 16.79
N TYR A 123 -18.80 -0.58 16.55
CA TYR A 123 -18.18 -1.54 17.45
C TYR A 123 -17.94 -0.93 18.84
N ASP A 124 -18.72 -1.35 19.84
CA ASP A 124 -18.56 -0.96 21.25
C ASP A 124 -17.62 -1.95 21.96
N GLY A 125 -16.37 -1.53 22.14
CA GLY A 125 -15.31 -2.31 22.78
C GLY A 125 -15.50 -2.55 24.28
N HIS A 126 -16.57 -2.05 24.91
CA HIS A 126 -16.83 -2.23 26.34
C HIS A 126 -17.70 -3.43 26.70
N LYS A 127 -18.21 -4.19 25.73
CA LYS A 127 -18.93 -5.44 26.00
C LYS A 127 -17.96 -6.63 26.06
N ARG A 128 -17.54 -6.99 27.28
CA ARG A 128 -17.06 -8.31 27.66
C ARG A 128 -18.00 -8.91 28.69
#